data_AF-A0A5P2X4B5-F1
#
_entry.id   AF-A0A5P2X4B5-F1
#
_cell.length_a   1.000
_cell.length_b   1.000
_cell.length_c   1.000
_cell.angle_alpha   90.00
_cell.angle_beta   90.00
_cell.angle_gamma   90.00
#
_symmetry.space_group_name_H-M   'P 1'
#
loop_
_entity.id
_entity.type
_entity.pdbx_description
1 polymer ?
#
loop_
_entity_poly.entity_id
_entity_poly.type
_entity_poly.pdbx_seq_one_letter_code
_entity_poly.pdbx_strand_id
1 'polypeptide(L)'
;MAFQAPTAEDLGLYLGLDEIEGDRAALLILQAVSLCESVVKPLPDQATAVVLSVAGRAYVNPQQVSYETIGPMSVQRPTGSGGLYLTKADKAALKALAGRGGAFTVDPTPATADPSPTWPVDDAGFADEFEPGWGYS
;
A
#
# COMPACT_ATOMS: atom_id res chain seq x y z
N MET A 1 -3.62 11.69 2.58
CA MET A 1 -3.15 11.58 3.97
C MET A 1 -2.22 10.36 4.02
N ALA A 2 -1.72 9.96 5.18
CA ALA A 2 -1.01 8.69 5.31
C ALA A 2 -2.04 7.58 5.61
N PHE A 3 -1.85 6.40 5.01
CA PHE A 3 -2.70 5.24 5.28
C PHE A 3 -2.71 4.91 6.77
N GLN A 4 -3.90 4.80 7.34
CA GLN A 4 -4.11 4.33 8.71
C GLN A 4 -4.54 2.87 8.68
N ALA A 5 -3.74 2.00 9.31
CA ALA A 5 -4.07 0.60 9.42
C ALA A 5 -5.36 0.40 10.26
N PRO A 6 -6.26 -0.50 9.86
CA PRO A 6 -7.43 -0.82 10.66
C PRO A 6 -7.05 -1.49 11.98
N THR A 7 -7.93 -1.38 12.97
CA THR A 7 -7.78 -1.99 14.29
C THR A 7 -8.41 -3.38 14.36
N ALA A 8 -8.17 -4.11 15.45
CA ALA A 8 -8.82 -5.40 15.69
C ALA A 8 -10.34 -5.24 15.85
N GLU A 9 -10.78 -4.14 16.45
CA GLU A 9 -12.18 -3.78 16.62
C GLU A 9 -12.83 -3.50 15.25
N ASP A 10 -12.13 -2.82 14.33
CA ASP A 10 -12.62 -2.61 12.96
C ASP A 10 -12.82 -3.94 12.23
N LEU A 11 -11.93 -4.92 12.46
CA LEU A 11 -12.07 -6.26 11.91
C LEU A 11 -13.25 -7.02 12.52
N GLY A 12 -13.46 -6.90 13.83
CA GLY A 12 -14.63 -7.46 14.52
C GLY A 12 -15.94 -6.91 13.96
N LEU A 13 -16.01 -5.58 13.81
CA LEU A 13 -17.15 -4.90 13.20
C LEU A 13 -17.37 -5.32 11.75
N TYR A 14 -16.30 -5.42 10.96
CA TYR A 14 -16.35 -5.87 9.56
C TYR A 14 -16.89 -7.30 9.41
N LEU A 15 -16.55 -8.18 10.36
CA LEU A 15 -17.00 -9.57 10.37
C LEU A 15 -18.37 -9.78 11.04
N GLY A 16 -18.91 -8.75 11.71
CA GLY A 16 -20.15 -8.86 12.49
C GLY A 16 -20.01 -9.76 13.71
N LEU A 17 -18.84 -9.74 14.35
CA LEU A 17 -18.56 -10.53 15.56
C LEU A 17 -18.73 -9.67 16.81
N ASP A 18 -19.45 -10.18 17.81
CA ASP A 18 -19.60 -9.53 19.12
C ASP A 18 -18.29 -9.58 19.92
N GLU A 19 -17.48 -10.64 19.74
CA GLU A 19 -16.18 -10.83 20.37
C GLU A 19 -15.12 -11.24 19.32
N ILE A 20 -13.92 -10.66 19.43
CA ILE A 20 -12.79 -10.96 18.57
C ILE A 20 -11.51 -11.17 19.41
N GLU A 21 -10.67 -12.11 18.99
CA GLU A 21 -9.35 -12.30 19.59
C GLU A 21 -8.39 -11.21 19.10
N GLY A 22 -8.14 -10.20 19.95
CA GLY A 22 -7.39 -8.99 19.61
C GLY A 22 -5.98 -9.26 19.08
N ASP A 23 -5.19 -10.09 19.77
CA ASP A 23 -3.79 -10.34 19.40
C ASP A 23 -3.67 -11.03 18.02
N ARG A 24 -4.50 -12.04 17.78
CA ARG A 24 -4.57 -12.71 16.48
C ARG A 24 -5.09 -11.80 15.38
N ALA A 25 -6.13 -11.00 15.65
CA ALA A 25 -6.65 -10.04 14.70
C ALA A 25 -5.57 -9.01 14.31
N ALA A 26 -4.86 -8.46 15.29
CA ALA A 26 -3.76 -7.53 15.07
C ALA A 26 -2.64 -8.15 14.22
N LEU A 27 -2.24 -9.39 14.52
CA LEU A 27 -1.25 -10.12 13.72
C LEU A 27 -1.70 -10.26 12.27
N LEU A 28 -2.95 -10.70 12.03
CA LEU A 28 -3.47 -10.89 10.68
C LEU A 28 -3.59 -9.58 9.90
N ILE A 29 -3.99 -8.50 10.57
CA ILE A 29 -4.04 -7.17 9.95
C ILE A 29 -2.64 -6.72 9.55
N LEU A 30 -1.64 -6.86 10.42
CA LEU A 30 -0.26 -6.50 10.11
C LEU A 30 0.29 -7.26 8.90
N GLN A 31 0.00 -8.56 8.82
CA GLN A 31 0.39 -9.39 7.68
C GLN A 31 -0.37 -8.99 6.41
N ALA A 32 -1.67 -8.66 6.52
CA ALA A 32 -2.47 -8.19 5.40
C ALA A 32 -2.00 -6.83 4.86
N VAL A 33 -1.61 -5.89 5.73
CA VAL A 33 -0.99 -4.61 5.36
C VAL A 33 0.31 -4.87 4.61
N SER A 34 1.20 -5.69 5.17
CA SER A 34 2.48 -6.06 4.54
C SER A 34 2.28 -6.67 3.15
N LEU A 35 1.26 -7.53 3.01
CA LEU A 35 0.91 -8.14 1.74
C LEU A 35 0.36 -7.12 0.74
N CYS A 36 -0.49 -6.17 1.17
CA CYS A 36 -1.00 -5.12 0.29
C CYS A 36 0.12 -4.15 -0.15
N GLU A 37 1.07 -3.84 0.75
CA GLU A 37 2.25 -3.02 0.43
C GLU A 37 3.14 -3.64 -0.64
N SER A 38 3.16 -4.97 -0.76
CA SER A 38 3.90 -5.65 -1.83
C SER A 38 3.35 -5.33 -3.24
N VAL A 39 2.11 -4.82 -3.33
CA VAL A 39 1.48 -4.44 -4.60
C VAL A 39 1.56 -2.93 -4.83
N VAL A 40 1.31 -2.12 -3.80
CA VAL A 40 1.32 -0.66 -3.87
C VAL A 40 1.96 -0.10 -2.60
N LYS A 41 3.01 0.72 -2.76
CA LYS A 41 3.66 1.43 -1.66
C LYS A 41 3.91 2.89 -2.04
N PRO A 42 3.53 3.88 -1.20
CA PRO A 42 2.75 3.74 0.03
C PRO A 42 1.30 3.29 -0.24
N LEU A 43 0.65 2.67 0.74
CA LEU A 43 -0.76 2.29 0.61
C LEU A 43 -1.64 3.55 0.50
N PRO A 44 -2.67 3.54 -0.36
CA PRO A 44 -3.63 4.64 -0.42
C PRO A 44 -4.58 4.60 0.78
N ASP A 45 -5.07 5.76 1.21
CA ASP A 45 -5.97 5.91 2.38
C ASP A 45 -7.23 5.03 2.28
N GLN A 46 -7.70 4.78 1.05
CA GLN A 46 -8.89 3.98 0.76
C GLN A 46 -8.63 2.46 0.76
N ALA A 47 -7.39 2.00 1.00
CA ALA A 47 -7.03 0.58 0.97
C ALA A 47 -7.58 -0.23 2.16
N THR A 48 -8.13 0.42 3.19
CA THR A 48 -8.61 -0.21 4.42
C THR A 48 -9.60 -1.35 4.15
N ALA A 49 -10.53 -1.17 3.20
CA ALA A 49 -11.49 -2.20 2.83
C ALA A 49 -10.83 -3.47 2.25
N VAL A 50 -9.73 -3.30 1.50
CA VAL A 50 -8.98 -4.44 0.94
C VAL A 50 -8.22 -5.16 2.06
N VAL A 51 -7.57 -4.41 2.95
CA VAL A 51 -6.85 -4.98 4.11
C VAL A 51 -7.82 -5.76 5.00
N LEU A 52 -8.97 -5.21 5.33
CA LEU A 52 -10.03 -5.88 6.11
C LEU A 52 -10.54 -7.14 5.42
N SER A 53 -10.75 -7.11 4.10
CA SER A 53 -11.19 -8.29 3.35
C SER A 53 -10.16 -9.43 3.37
N VAL A 54 -8.87 -9.10 3.23
CA VAL A 54 -7.77 -10.08 3.30
C VAL A 54 -7.64 -10.65 4.72
N ALA A 55 -7.59 -9.77 5.72
CA ALA A 55 -7.50 -10.18 7.13
C ALA A 55 -8.71 -11.02 7.57
N GLY A 56 -9.92 -10.63 7.16
CA GLY A 56 -11.16 -11.34 7.48
C GLY A 56 -11.20 -12.76 6.91
N ARG A 57 -10.77 -12.96 5.67
CA ARG A 57 -10.65 -14.30 5.07
C ARG A 57 -9.65 -15.18 5.82
N ALA A 58 -8.52 -14.62 6.21
CA ALA A 58 -7.52 -15.33 7.00
C ALA A 58 -8.01 -15.65 8.43
N TYR A 59 -8.80 -14.76 9.03
CA TYR A 59 -9.37 -14.95 10.36
C TYR A 59 -10.43 -16.05 10.38
N VAL A 60 -11.36 -16.04 9.42
CA VAL A 60 -12.48 -16.99 9.33
C VAL A 60 -12.03 -18.39 8.90
N ASN A 61 -11.04 -18.51 8.01
CA ASN A 61 -10.58 -19.81 7.51
C ASN A 61 -9.05 -19.84 7.34
N PRO A 62 -8.28 -19.94 8.43
CA PRO A 62 -6.82 -19.92 8.37
C PRO A 62 -6.24 -21.15 7.64
N GLN A 63 -6.89 -22.31 7.74
CA GLN A 63 -6.42 -23.58 7.17
C GLN A 63 -6.80 -23.79 5.70
N GLN A 64 -7.47 -22.81 5.08
CA GLN A 64 -7.98 -22.90 3.70
C GLN A 64 -8.87 -24.12 3.44
N VAL A 65 -9.62 -24.56 4.45
CA VAL A 65 -10.49 -25.74 4.34
C VAL A 65 -11.63 -25.44 3.38
N SER A 66 -11.70 -26.21 2.29
CA SER A 66 -12.70 -26.07 1.22
C SER A 66 -13.98 -26.87 1.49
N TYR A 67 -13.88 -27.95 2.27
CA TYR A 67 -14.99 -28.81 2.61
C TYR A 67 -14.90 -29.22 4.08
N GLU A 68 -15.95 -28.96 4.83
CA GLU A 68 -16.06 -29.37 6.22
C GLU A 68 -17.46 -29.91 6.49
N THR A 69 -17.52 -31.15 6.98
CA THR A 69 -18.76 -31.78 7.43
C THR A 69 -18.84 -31.68 8.94
N ILE A 70 -19.76 -30.86 9.44
CA ILE A 70 -20.02 -30.71 10.86
C ILE A 70 -21.37 -31.37 11.16
N GLY A 71 -21.33 -32.62 11.59
CA GLY A 71 -22.54 -33.43 11.83
C GLY A 71 -23.36 -33.65 10.54
N PRO A 72 -24.68 -33.40 10.51
CA PRO A 72 -25.50 -33.58 9.33
C PRO A 72 -25.38 -32.44 8.30
N MET A 73 -24.68 -31.34 8.61
CA MET A 73 -24.52 -30.20 7.72
C MET A 73 -23.15 -30.24 7.04
N SER A 74 -23.15 -30.04 5.73
CA SER A 74 -21.91 -29.87 4.96
C SER A 74 -21.80 -28.42 4.52
N VAL A 75 -20.68 -27.77 4.86
CA VAL A 75 -20.37 -26.42 4.43
C VAL A 75 -19.31 -26.52 3.35
N GLN A 76 -19.70 -26.18 2.12
CA GLN A 76 -18.79 -26.10 1.00
C GLN A 76 -18.39 -24.64 0.80
N ARG A 77 -17.12 -24.34 1.08
CA ARG A 77 -16.53 -23.02 0.79
C ARG A 77 -15.91 -23.05 -0.61
N PRO A 78 -15.92 -21.93 -1.35
CA PRO A 78 -15.21 -21.84 -2.61
C PRO A 78 -13.74 -22.25 -2.41
N THR A 79 -13.20 -23.04 -3.32
CA THR A 79 -11.82 -23.52 -3.24
C THR A 79 -10.85 -22.33 -3.20
N GLY A 80 -9.94 -22.35 -2.23
CA GLY A 80 -9.02 -21.24 -1.97
C GLY A 80 -9.62 -20.08 -1.19
N SER A 81 -10.87 -20.10 -0.73
CA SER A 81 -11.53 -18.99 -0.01
C SER A 81 -11.00 -18.71 1.41
N GLY A 82 -9.92 -19.33 1.86
CA GLY A 82 -9.33 -19.13 3.19
C GLY A 82 -7.84 -18.78 3.13
N GLY A 83 -7.29 -18.25 4.21
CA GLY A 83 -5.86 -17.92 4.35
C GLY A 83 -5.49 -16.50 3.90
N LEU A 84 -4.20 -16.18 4.02
CA LEU A 84 -3.66 -14.85 3.75
C LEU A 84 -3.15 -14.75 2.30
N TYR A 85 -3.98 -14.24 1.40
CA TYR A 85 -3.61 -14.02 0.00
C TYR A 85 -4.44 -12.89 -0.63
N LEU A 86 -3.96 -12.35 -1.75
CA LEU A 86 -4.68 -11.34 -2.53
C LEU A 86 -5.37 -11.98 -3.73
N THR A 87 -6.68 -11.78 -3.87
CA THR A 87 -7.40 -12.17 -5.08
C THR A 87 -7.08 -11.24 -6.25
N LYS A 88 -7.50 -11.65 -7.45
CA LYS A 88 -7.42 -10.79 -8.64
C LYS A 88 -8.21 -9.48 -8.46
N ALA A 89 -9.36 -9.54 -7.78
CA ALA A 89 -10.18 -8.37 -7.49
C ALA A 89 -9.48 -7.42 -6.52
N ASP A 90 -8.87 -7.93 -5.45
CA ASP A 90 -8.12 -7.13 -4.47
C ASP A 90 -6.96 -6.38 -5.14
N LYS A 91 -6.20 -7.06 -5.99
CA LYS A 91 -5.10 -6.45 -6.75
C LYS A 91 -5.60 -5.38 -7.73
N ALA A 92 -6.74 -5.61 -8.38
CA ALA A 92 -7.33 -4.64 -9.29
C ALA A 92 -7.84 -3.40 -8.52
N ALA A 93 -8.49 -3.61 -7.36
CA ALA A 93 -8.95 -2.54 -6.48
C ALA A 93 -7.78 -1.72 -5.96
N LEU A 94 -6.72 -2.34 -5.41
CA LEU A 94 -5.54 -1.63 -4.94
C LEU A 94 -4.89 -0.77 -6.04
N LYS A 95 -4.76 -1.31 -7.25
CA LYS A 95 -4.21 -0.57 -8.40
C LYS A 95 -5.12 0.57 -8.86
N ALA A 96 -6.44 0.38 -8.79
CA ALA A 96 -7.40 1.43 -9.11
C ALA A 96 -7.35 2.57 -8.08
N LEU A 97 -7.28 2.23 -6.80
CA LEU A 97 -7.16 3.18 -5.69
C LEU A 97 -5.83 3.93 -5.70
N ALA A 98 -4.76 3.28 -6.16
CA ALA A 98 -3.45 3.90 -6.34
C ALA A 98 -3.38 4.87 -7.54
N GLY A 99 -4.44 4.98 -8.34
CA GLY A 99 -4.47 5.81 -9.53
C GLY A 99 -3.96 5.08 -10.79
N ARG A 100 -4.78 5.10 -11.84
CA ARG A 100 -4.46 4.52 -13.15
C ARG A 100 -3.68 5.55 -13.98
N GLY A 101 -2.35 5.47 -13.97
CA GLY A 101 -1.45 6.00 -15.01
C GLY A 101 -1.56 7.49 -15.34
N GLY A 102 -0.63 8.30 -14.82
CA GLY A 102 -0.39 9.66 -15.28
C GLY A 102 0.63 10.37 -14.39
N ALA A 103 1.91 10.29 -14.78
CA ALA A 103 3.06 11.01 -14.22
C ALA A 103 3.21 11.00 -12.68
N PHE A 104 3.91 10.00 -12.16
CA PHE A 104 4.63 10.18 -10.90
C PHE A 104 5.87 11.03 -11.22
N THR A 105 5.84 12.33 -10.93
CA THR A 105 7.05 13.12 -10.80
C THR A 105 7.68 12.73 -9.46
N VAL A 106 8.50 11.68 -9.50
CA VAL A 106 9.50 11.48 -8.46
C VAL A 106 10.49 12.60 -8.66
N ASP A 107 10.55 13.53 -7.70
CA ASP A 107 11.64 14.49 -7.66
C ASP A 107 12.92 13.70 -7.32
N PRO A 108 13.86 13.52 -8.27
CA PRO A 108 15.10 12.81 -8.00
C PRO A 108 16.06 13.66 -7.17
N THR A 109 15.69 14.91 -6.84
CA THR A 109 16.52 15.86 -6.12
C THR A 109 16.71 15.38 -4.67
N PRO A 110 17.93 15.03 -4.26
CA PRO A 110 18.18 14.68 -2.86
C PRO A 110 17.92 15.88 -1.94
N ALA A 111 17.51 15.63 -0.70
CA ALA A 111 17.20 16.71 0.26
C ALA A 111 18.37 17.66 0.56
N THR A 112 19.60 17.25 0.21
CA THR A 112 20.83 18.04 0.34
C THR A 112 21.22 18.77 -0.94
N ALA A 113 20.40 18.72 -1.99
CA ALA A 113 20.67 19.45 -3.22
C ALA A 113 20.49 20.94 -2.96
N ASP A 114 21.60 21.67 -3.06
CA ASP A 114 21.58 23.12 -3.09
C ASP A 114 21.26 23.57 -4.53
N PRO A 115 20.19 24.35 -4.77
CA PRO A 115 19.92 24.94 -6.07
C PRO A 115 20.93 26.05 -6.44
N SER A 116 21.93 26.32 -5.58
CA SER A 116 23.02 27.24 -5.89
C SER A 116 23.67 26.87 -7.23
N PRO A 117 23.86 27.86 -8.12
CA PRO A 117 24.76 27.73 -9.24
C PRO A 117 26.11 27.15 -8.81
N THR A 118 26.53 26.04 -9.42
CA THR A 118 27.90 25.52 -9.25
C THR A 118 28.89 26.22 -10.18
N TRP A 119 28.40 27.04 -11.11
CA TRP A 119 29.20 27.99 -11.86
C TRP A 119 29.45 29.23 -10.99
N PRO A 120 30.62 29.88 -11.10
CA PRO A 120 30.94 31.05 -10.31
C PRO A 120 29.91 32.16 -10.60
N VAL A 121 29.15 32.55 -9.58
CA VAL A 121 28.34 33.75 -9.64
C VAL A 121 29.30 34.92 -9.53
N ASP A 122 29.54 35.61 -10.64
CA ASP A 122 30.35 36.82 -10.63
C ASP A 122 29.64 37.87 -9.77
N ASP A 123 30.26 38.23 -8.63
CA ASP A 123 29.85 39.35 -7.76
C ASP A 123 29.99 40.73 -8.46
N ALA A 124 30.37 40.74 -9.73
CA ALA A 124 30.37 41.90 -10.61
C ALA A 124 29.12 41.83 -11.50
N GLY A 125 28.15 42.71 -11.25
CA GLY A 125 26.98 42.86 -12.11
C GLY A 125 27.41 42.90 -13.59
N PHE A 126 26.88 41.94 -14.37
CA PHE A 126 27.03 41.77 -15.81
C PHE A 126 28.32 42.38 -16.40
N ALA A 127 29.42 41.63 -16.32
CA ALA A 127 30.59 41.84 -17.16
C ALA A 127 30.86 40.55 -17.94
N ASP A 128 30.57 40.63 -19.25
CA ASP A 128 31.00 39.75 -20.34
C ASP A 128 30.51 38.28 -20.28
N GLU A 129 29.47 37.98 -21.07
CA GLU A 129 28.89 36.65 -21.20
C GLU A 129 29.94 35.65 -21.73
N PHE A 130 30.33 34.69 -20.89
CA PHE A 130 31.17 33.58 -21.32
C PHE A 130 30.40 32.66 -22.28
N GLU A 131 30.72 32.69 -23.57
CA GLU A 131 30.16 31.76 -24.56
C GLU A 131 31.02 30.48 -24.70
N PRO A 132 30.43 29.28 -24.54
CA PRO A 132 31.15 28.02 -24.71
C PRO A 132 31.65 27.86 -26.14
N GLY A 133 32.96 28.01 -26.33
CA GLY A 133 33.66 27.84 -27.62
C GLY A 133 34.41 29.07 -28.12
N TRP A 134 34.15 30.26 -27.56
CA TRP A 134 34.71 31.52 -28.10
C TRP A 134 35.39 32.42 -27.04
N GLY A 135 35.26 32.12 -25.75
CA GLY A 135 35.89 32.90 -24.68
C GLY A 135 35.11 34.18 -24.34
N TYR A 136 35.69 35.06 -23.51
CA TYR A 136 35.07 36.32 -23.08
C TYR A 136 35.09 37.38 -24.19
N SER A 137 34.01 38.15 -24.35
CA SER A 137 33.89 39.28 -25.29
C SER A 137 33.69 40.61 -24.59
#